data_AF-A0A1F8T9P3-F1
#
_entry.id   AF-A0A1F8T9P3-F1
#
_cell.length_a   1.000
_cell.length_b   1.000
_cell.length_c   1.000
_cell.angle_alpha   90.00
_cell.angle_beta   90.00
_cell.angle_gamma   90.00
#
_symmetry.space_group_name_H-M   'P 1'
#
loop_
_entity.id
_entity.type
_entity.pdbx_description
1 polymer ?
#
loop_
_entity_poly.entity_id
_entity_poly.type
_entity_poly.pdbx_seq_one_letter_code
_entity_poly.pdbx_strand_id
1 'polypeptide(L)' 'MAGGEVTQAVTTYSALIKRRAHLPNIIEDLRTAVELNPGAANLWQALGDAYMKNDQVNDAIEAYRRGMGVA' A
#
# COMPACT_ATOMS: atom_id res chain seq x y z
N MET A 1 7.62 17.48 -10.05
CA MET A 1 8.07 16.17 -10.61
C MET A 1 7.95 15.04 -9.57
N ALA A 2 6.92 15.03 -8.71
CA ALA A 2 6.83 14.11 -7.56
C ALA A 2 6.33 12.69 -7.89
N GLY A 3 5.92 12.41 -9.13
CA GLY A 3 5.36 11.11 -9.51
C GLY A 3 6.39 9.97 -9.68
N GLY A 4 7.66 10.33 -9.92
CA GLY A 4 8.73 9.34 -10.16
C GLY A 4 9.18 8.60 -8.91
N GLU A 5 9.32 9.31 -7.79
CA GLU A 5 9.82 8.76 -6.52
C GLU A 5 8.82 7.80 -5.88
N VAL A 6 7.52 8.13 -5.93
CA VAL A 6 6.44 7.27 -5.41
C VAL A 6 6.37 5.94 -6.18
N THR A 7 6.58 5.97 -7.49
CA THR A 7 6.51 4.76 -8.34
C THR A 7 7.67 3.79 -8.06
N GLN A 8 8.88 4.32 -7.81
CA GLN A 8 10.03 3.50 -7.44
C GLN A 8 9.89 2.90 -6.04
N ALA A 9 9.36 3.66 -5.08
CA ALA A 9 9.07 3.17 -3.72
C ALA A 9 8.06 2.02 -3.74
N VAL A 10 6.94 2.17 -4.48
CA VAL A 10 5.91 1.11 -4.61
C VAL A 10 6.46 -0.16 -5.23
N THR A 11 7.35 -0.04 -6.23
CA THR A 11 7.99 -1.20 -6.86
C THR A 11 8.88 -1.96 -5.86
N THR A 12 9.63 -1.23 -5.05
CA THR A 12 10.48 -1.80 -3.98
C THR A 12 9.62 -2.48 -2.92
N TYR A 13 8.58 -1.82 -2.42
CA TYR A 13 7.64 -2.41 -1.46
C TYR A 13 6.97 -3.66 -2.00
N SER A 14 6.56 -3.67 -3.27
CA SER A 14 5.94 -4.85 -3.90
C SER A 14 6.85 -6.08 -3.83
N ALA A 15 8.17 -5.91 -4.01
CA ALA A 15 9.13 -7.00 -3.88
C ALA A 15 9.27 -7.49 -2.42
N LEU A 16 9.31 -6.57 -1.46
CA LEU A 16 9.41 -6.89 -0.02
C LEU A 16 8.14 -7.56 0.51
N ILE A 17 6.96 -7.04 0.11
CA ILE A 17 5.65 -7.60 0.42
C ILE A 17 5.55 -9.05 -0.08
N LYS A 18 5.97 -9.32 -1.32
CA LYS A 18 6.01 -10.69 -1.88
C LYS A 18 6.87 -11.63 -1.05
N ARG A 19 7.96 -11.13 -0.46
CA ARG A 19 8.86 -11.88 0.42
C ARG A 19 8.39 -11.95 1.88
N ARG A 20 7.24 -11.32 2.21
CA ARG A 20 6.74 -11.14 3.58
C ARG A 20 7.78 -10.52 4.53
N ALA A 21 8.64 -9.64 4.01
CA ALA A 21 9.70 -9.00 4.77
C ALA A 21 9.26 -7.62 5.26
N HIS A 22 9.51 -7.30 6.54
CA HIS A 22 9.25 -5.99 7.15
C HIS A 22 7.83 -5.46 6.94
N LEU A 23 6.83 -6.34 6.86
CA LEU A 23 5.44 -5.98 6.56
C LEU A 23 4.88 -4.87 7.48
N PRO A 24 5.10 -4.89 8.81
CA PRO A 24 4.58 -3.83 9.68
C PRO A 24 5.12 -2.44 9.30
N ASN A 25 6.43 -2.33 9.04
CA ASN A 25 7.05 -1.06 8.64
C ASN A 25 6.53 -0.58 7.28
N ILE A 26 6.39 -1.50 6.32
CA ILE A 26 5.84 -1.18 4.98
C ILE A 26 4.40 -0.70 5.09
N ILE A 27 3.60 -1.31 5.97
CA ILE A 27 2.23 -0.89 6.24
C ILE A 27 2.21 0.54 6.78
N GLU A 28 3.06 0.88 7.77
CA GLU A 28 3.12 2.24 8.31
C GLU A 28 3.54 3.28 7.26
N ASP A 29 4.56 2.96 6.45
CA ASP A 29 5.01 3.82 5.35
C ASP A 29 3.87 4.06 4.34
N LEU A 30 3.18 2.99 3.93
CA LEU A 30 2.09 3.07 2.97
C LEU A 30 0.86 3.78 3.53
N ARG A 31 0.55 3.63 4.82
CA ARG A 31 -0.52 4.39 5.51
C ARG A 31 -0.23 5.89 5.42
N THR A 32 0.99 6.30 5.73
CA THR A 32 1.41 7.71 5.61
C THR A 32 1.30 8.18 4.16
N ALA A 33 1.71 7.34 3.20
CA ALA A 33 1.67 7.68 1.78
C ALA A 33 0.22 7.87 1.26
N VAL A 34 -0.73 7.05 1.69
CA VAL A 34 -2.15 7.22 1.30
C VAL A 34 -2.82 8.42 2.00
N GLU A 35 -2.36 8.82 3.19
CA GLU A 35 -2.82 10.06 3.83
C GLU A 35 -2.33 11.30 3.08
N LEU A 36 -1.09 11.27 2.57
CA LEU A 36 -0.53 12.36 1.77
C LEU A 36 -1.14 12.43 0.36
N ASN A 37 -1.55 11.28 -0.21
CA ASN A 37 -2.14 11.22 -1.52
C ASN A 37 -3.32 10.21 -1.59
N PRO A 38 -4.50 10.59 -1.06
CA PRO A 38 -5.63 9.68 -0.96
C PRO A 38 -6.22 9.28 -2.32
N GLY A 39 -5.93 10.02 -3.39
CA GLY A 39 -6.36 9.68 -4.76
C GLY A 39 -5.46 8.67 -5.48
N ALA A 40 -4.34 8.27 -4.88
CA ALA A 40 -3.39 7.36 -5.49
C ALA A 40 -3.83 5.89 -5.33
N ALA A 41 -4.62 5.40 -6.29
CA ALA A 41 -5.12 4.02 -6.30
C ALA A 41 -4.01 2.96 -6.19
N ASN A 42 -2.82 3.22 -6.75
CA ASN A 42 -1.66 2.34 -6.66
C ASN A 42 -1.10 2.21 -5.22
N LEU A 43 -1.16 3.28 -4.41
CA LEU A 43 -0.74 3.24 -3.01
C LEU A 43 -1.71 2.43 -2.16
N TRP A 44 -3.02 2.63 -2.38
CA TRP A 44 -4.06 1.83 -1.74
C TRP A 44 -3.97 0.34 -2.10
N GLN A 45 -3.67 0.04 -3.37
CA GLN A 45 -3.43 -1.35 -3.79
C GLN A 45 -2.21 -1.95 -3.08
N ALA A 46 -1.08 -1.23 -3.03
CA ALA A 46 0.11 -1.70 -2.33
C ALA A 46 -0.14 -1.90 -0.83
N LEU A 47 -0.92 -1.02 -0.20
CA LEU A 47 -1.31 -1.14 1.21
C LEU A 47 -2.18 -2.37 1.43
N GLY A 48 -3.15 -2.62 0.55
CA GLY A 48 -3.97 -3.83 0.58
C GLY A 48 -3.13 -5.10 0.42
N ASP A 49 -2.16 -5.10 -0.51
CA ASP A 49 -1.25 -6.24 -0.70
C ASP A 49 -0.39 -6.49 0.56
N ALA A 50 0.09 -5.42 1.21
CA ALA A 50 0.86 -5.51 2.44
C ALA A 50 0.02 -6.10 3.59
N TYR A 51 -1.21 -5.61 3.77
CA TYR A 51 -2.14 -6.15 4.76
C TYR A 51 -2.50 -7.62 4.50
N MET A 52 -2.77 -7.99 3.24
CA MET A 52 -3.01 -9.40 2.86
C MET A 52 -1.82 -10.29 3.23
N LYS A 53 -0.60 -9.82 2.98
CA LYS A 53 0.61 -10.58 3.33
C LYS A 53 0.91 -10.60 4.82
N ASN A 54 0.35 -9.67 5.59
CA ASN A 54 0.44 -9.63 7.05
C ASN A 54 -0.76 -10.33 7.73
N ASP A 55 -1.56 -11.08 6.96
CA ASP A 55 -2.75 -11.80 7.42
C ASP A 55 -3.86 -10.90 8.01
N GLN A 56 -3.80 -9.60 7.70
CA GLN A 56 -4.78 -8.56 8.05
C GLN A 56 -5.84 -8.39 6.96
N VAL A 57 -6.63 -9.43 6.73
CA VAL A 57 -7.55 -9.51 5.57
C VAL A 57 -8.62 -8.40 5.58
N ASN A 58 -9.15 -8.03 6.75
CA ASN A 58 -10.17 -6.98 6.84
C ASN A 58 -9.61 -5.61 6.43
N ASP A 59 -8.43 -5.26 6.94
CA ASP A 59 -7.74 -4.01 6.60
C ASP A 59 -7.38 -3.96 5.12
N ALA A 60 -7.00 -5.10 4.54
CA ALA A 60 -6.73 -5.20 3.11
C ALA A 60 -7.96 -4.89 2.25
N ILE A 61 -9.12 -5.46 2.60
CA ILE A 61 -10.38 -5.21 1.88
C ILE A 61 -10.74 -3.72 1.94
N GLU A 62 -10.60 -3.08 3.10
CA GLU A 62 -10.84 -1.64 3.21
C GLU A 62 -9.87 -0.83 2.34
N ALA A 63 -8.58 -1.16 2.36
CA ALA A 63 -7.58 -0.49 1.53
C ALA A 63 -7.89 -0.62 0.03
N TYR A 64 -8.25 -1.82 -0.45
CA TYR A 64 -8.64 -1.99 -1.85
C TYR A 64 -9.91 -1.22 -2.21
N ARG A 65 -10.90 -1.19 -1.32
CA ARG A 65 -12.12 -0.39 -1.51
C ARG A 65 -11.84 1.09 -1.65
N ARG A 66 -10.98 1.64 -0.79
CA ARG A 66 -10.49 3.03 -0.87
C ARG A 66 -9.78 3.28 -2.20
N GLY A 67 -8.91 2.36 -2.63
CA GLY A 67 -8.20 2.46 -3.91
C GLY A 67 -9.10 2.43 -5.14
N MET A 68 -10.21 1.70 -5.07
CA MET A 68 -11.24 1.67 -6.12
C MET A 68 -12.23 2.84 -6.04
N GLY A 69 -12.17 3.67 -4.98
CA GLY A 69 -13.15 4.73 -4.73
C GLY A 69 -14.53 4.20 -4.35
N VAL A 70 -14.63 2.94 -3.90
CA VAL A 70 -15.86 2.28 -3.45
C VAL A 70 -15.83 2.12 -1.93
N ALA A 71 -15.64 3.24 -1.23
CA ALA A 71 -15.57 3.31 0.22
C ALA A 71 -16.92 3.63 0.85
#